data_AF-A0A9W7YTQ6-F1
#
_entry.id   AF-A0A9W7YTQ6-F1
#
_cell.length_a   1.000
_cell.length_b   1.000
_cell.length_c   1.000
_cell.angle_alpha   90.00
_cell.angle_beta   90.00
_cell.angle_gamma   90.00
#
_symmetry.space_group_name_H-M   'P 1'
#
loop_
_entity.id
_entity.type
_entity.pdbx_description
1 polymer ?
#
loop_
_entity_poly.entity_id
_entity_poly.type
_entity_poly.pdbx_seq_one_letter_code
_entity_poly.pdbx_strand_id
1 'polypeptide(L)'
;MNEIGNHGGNSQLETSTVFVFIGSGIAGQPMADHGRNALSKLLASNVQQSSLVSTLALLFGVPIPKNNLGLPLPELLGGYSDRERLHMLQTVSAQIYGVVRANENNAVAVDLQQIIANPAVYAKADCSHIDTAGSQMQCKYEAALAMHRQASSNTDVSNVERAYYEFMELASTHLSRASSGYNLQLMTMGLVLMVATVLGFAVLCQFGGTSLIHFKSRRLAVSLPAVGMWATYLLSTLSSSLIEEEHQFWYFWVQTLLALRLATNGGRYRTLAQMAAFRVVRAWNQTGQFWAGEPDVRQYLNAPENAWLVWVLAVVTLGAINAAAWALHRRYRRSVLWSRAFRGLLAYASVCVLAYHSDRSHEGLTLGVWKMVRACLPSDSARLAQSVYFATALLAATSCAGLRRAGAYVAPLDALTGVMPLLLLLSRPHNFAVFGLFFVICALFFPEVPANSQSRELLLPSRVLVIFALAHASFFALGNSNSLASIDLSNAYAGVSRYNEALVGVLVFIGSWAGPLWWAMAGLALVALETEGVRLQLQVRALLAAAHLWQASTLLAISWVATMMRTHLFVWSVFSPRYLYQIAWSVGFYLACGTVGGLMWVAAIVYIAHQR
;
A
#
# COMPACT_ATOMS: atom_id res chain seq x y z
N MET A 1 14.69 18.09 11.69
CA MET A 1 15.00 17.82 10.27
C MET A 1 16.48 17.57 10.20
N ASN A 2 16.96 16.54 9.50
CA ASN A 2 18.40 16.44 9.25
C ASN A 2 18.85 17.53 8.25
N GLU A 3 20.17 17.72 8.09
CA GLU A 3 20.75 18.77 7.23
C GLU A 3 20.32 18.68 5.74
N ILE A 4 19.70 17.56 5.34
CA ILE A 4 19.23 17.30 3.96
C ILE A 4 17.70 17.34 3.80
N GLY A 5 16.93 17.71 4.83
CA GLY A 5 15.48 17.89 4.69
C GLY A 5 14.59 16.72 5.14
N ASN A 6 15.15 15.65 5.73
CA ASN A 6 14.40 14.47 6.17
C ASN A 6 13.88 14.62 7.62
N HIS A 7 12.75 13.97 7.90
CA HIS A 7 12.04 13.97 9.20
C HIS A 7 11.75 12.56 9.73
N GLY A 8 12.12 11.52 9.01
CA GLY A 8 11.86 10.14 9.44
C GLY A 8 13.00 9.52 10.26
N GLY A 9 14.04 10.28 10.62
CA GLY A 9 15.27 9.86 11.30
C GLY A 9 15.23 9.89 12.85
N ASN A 10 16.20 9.24 13.51
CA ASN A 10 16.30 9.10 14.98
C ASN A 10 17.39 10.03 15.54
N SER A 11 17.87 10.96 14.72
CA SER A 11 18.84 11.93 15.20
C SER A 11 18.19 12.85 16.22
N GLN A 12 19.00 13.40 17.13
CA GLN A 12 18.50 14.32 18.15
C GLN A 12 17.80 15.54 17.51
N LEU A 13 18.24 15.99 16.34
CA LEU A 13 17.64 17.09 15.58
C LEU A 13 16.30 16.73 14.91
N GLU A 14 15.96 15.45 14.82
CA GLU A 14 14.69 14.96 14.25
C GLU A 14 13.69 14.55 15.33
N THR A 15 14.16 14.02 16.46
CA THR A 15 13.29 13.55 17.56
C THR A 15 13.06 14.60 18.66
N SER A 16 13.95 15.58 18.79
CA SER A 16 13.79 16.68 19.75
C SER A 16 12.87 17.74 19.18
N THR A 17 11.75 17.96 19.86
CA THR A 17 10.81 19.03 19.56
C THR A 17 10.62 19.89 20.79
N VAL A 18 10.46 21.19 20.59
CA VAL A 18 10.24 22.13 21.69
C VAL A 18 8.76 22.09 22.08
N PHE A 19 8.49 21.85 23.36
CA PHE A 19 7.16 22.00 23.95
C PHE A 19 7.04 23.35 24.66
N VAL A 20 5.97 24.09 24.33
CA VAL A 20 5.65 25.38 24.96
C VAL A 20 4.21 25.34 25.45
N PHE A 21 4.01 25.58 26.75
CA PHE A 21 2.69 25.74 27.35
C PHE A 21 2.47 27.22 27.68
N ILE A 22 1.31 27.77 27.31
CA ILE A 22 0.95 29.18 27.51
C ILE A 22 -0.44 29.23 28.13
N GLY A 23 -0.59 29.89 29.29
CA GLY A 23 -1.88 30.03 29.96
C GLY A 23 -1.80 30.84 31.26
N SER A 24 -2.93 31.43 31.68
CA SER A 24 -3.03 32.38 32.80
C SER A 24 -3.00 31.74 34.20
N GLY A 25 -2.73 30.43 34.30
CA GLY A 25 -2.70 29.67 35.56
C GLY A 25 -1.55 28.67 35.66
N ILE A 26 -0.60 28.70 34.72
CA ILE A 26 0.66 27.98 34.88
C ILE A 26 1.41 28.74 35.97
N ALA A 27 1.65 28.09 37.12
CA ALA A 27 2.39 28.68 38.22
C ALA A 27 3.78 29.06 37.72
N GLY A 28 3.92 30.30 37.25
CA GLY A 28 5.21 30.89 37.03
C GLY A 28 5.89 30.87 38.38
N GLN A 29 6.95 30.08 38.53
CA GLN A 29 7.99 30.53 39.44
C GLN A 29 8.30 31.97 39.02
N PRO A 30 8.25 32.96 39.93
CA PRO A 30 8.68 34.29 39.57
C PRO A 30 10.07 34.13 38.97
N MET A 31 10.24 34.53 37.70
CA MET A 31 11.56 34.65 37.10
C MET A 31 12.27 35.74 37.88
N ALA A 32 12.87 35.36 39.02
CA ALA A 32 13.75 36.20 39.78
C ALA A 32 15.02 36.37 38.95
N ASP A 33 14.98 37.34 38.06
CA ASP A 33 16.08 38.22 37.65
C ASP A 33 17.45 37.58 37.37
N HIS A 34 17.50 36.45 36.66
CA HIS A 34 18.76 35.88 36.15
C HIS A 34 18.62 35.50 34.68
N GLY A 35 19.02 36.42 33.79
CA GLY A 35 19.00 36.26 32.33
C GLY A 35 19.71 34.99 31.82
N ARG A 36 19.40 34.57 30.59
CA ARG A 36 19.88 33.36 29.85
C ARG A 36 19.81 31.99 30.56
N ASN A 37 19.81 31.94 31.90
CA ASN A 37 19.94 30.74 32.72
C ASN A 37 18.59 30.09 33.12
N ALA A 38 17.50 30.85 33.06
CA ALA A 38 16.16 30.31 33.32
C ALA A 38 15.60 29.56 32.10
N LEU A 39 15.81 30.08 30.89
CA LEU A 39 15.49 29.38 29.64
C LEU A 39 16.37 28.13 29.48
N SER A 40 17.64 28.18 29.89
CA SER A 40 18.52 27.00 29.85
C SER A 40 18.13 25.92 30.87
N LYS A 41 17.60 26.28 32.06
CA LYS A 41 17.01 25.32 33.00
C LYS A 41 15.69 24.72 32.49
N LEU A 42 14.85 25.51 31.83
CA LEU A 42 13.60 25.02 31.23
C LEU A 42 13.84 24.15 29.98
N LEU A 43 14.94 24.42 29.25
CA LEU A 43 15.44 23.60 28.13
C LEU A 43 16.26 22.39 28.58
N ALA A 44 16.56 22.23 29.88
CA ALA A 44 17.42 21.15 30.38
C ALA A 44 16.67 19.85 30.70
N SER A 45 15.34 19.90 30.91
CA SER A 45 14.55 18.68 31.15
C SER A 45 14.04 18.11 29.82
N ASN A 46 14.65 17.02 29.38
CA ASN A 46 14.09 16.21 28.29
C ASN A 46 12.82 15.52 28.79
N VAL A 47 11.69 15.78 28.13
CA VAL A 47 10.40 15.15 28.40
C VAL A 47 9.96 14.30 27.21
N GLN A 48 9.25 13.20 27.46
CA GLN A 48 8.71 12.37 26.38
C GLN A 48 7.50 13.04 25.73
N GLN A 49 7.34 12.92 24.41
CA GLN A 49 6.19 13.50 23.71
C GLN A 49 4.85 12.90 24.19
N SER A 50 4.86 11.65 24.66
CA SER A 50 3.70 10.97 25.26
C SER A 50 3.19 11.65 26.53
N SER A 51 4.06 12.37 27.27
CA SER A 51 3.71 13.11 28.49
C SER A 51 2.73 14.27 28.24
N LEU A 52 2.70 14.80 27.01
CA LEU A 52 1.75 15.85 26.62
C LEU A 52 0.31 15.37 26.80
N VAL A 53 0.01 14.15 26.35
CA VAL A 53 -1.36 13.63 26.31
C VAL A 53 -1.90 13.38 27.71
N SER A 54 -1.12 12.76 28.60
CA SER A 54 -1.55 12.56 29.99
C SER A 54 -1.69 13.88 30.75
N THR A 55 -0.77 14.82 30.53
CA THR A 55 -0.83 16.13 31.20
C THR A 55 -2.06 16.92 30.79
N LEU A 56 -2.34 17.05 29.48
CA LEU A 56 -3.53 17.74 28.99
C LEU A 56 -4.81 17.05 29.44
N ALA A 57 -4.85 15.72 29.42
CA ALA A 57 -6.02 14.97 29.87
C ALA A 57 -6.39 15.30 31.33
N LEU A 58 -5.38 15.39 32.21
CA LEU A 58 -5.58 15.79 33.60
C LEU A 58 -6.03 17.25 33.73
N LEU A 59 -5.36 18.18 33.04
CA LEU A 59 -5.68 19.61 33.12
C LEU A 59 -7.10 19.94 32.64
N PHE A 60 -7.58 19.24 31.60
CA PHE A 60 -8.94 19.41 31.06
C PHE A 60 -9.99 18.49 31.69
N GLY A 61 -9.60 17.60 32.61
CA GLY A 61 -10.52 16.64 33.23
C GLY A 61 -11.15 15.65 32.24
N VAL A 62 -10.43 15.31 31.16
CA VAL A 62 -10.90 14.34 30.15
C VAL A 62 -10.22 12.98 30.35
N PRO A 63 -10.83 11.87 29.89
CA PRO A 63 -10.23 10.54 30.04
C PRO A 63 -8.85 10.43 29.35
N ILE A 64 -7.89 9.84 30.04
CA ILE A 64 -6.57 9.52 29.48
C ILE A 64 -6.71 8.36 28.48
N PRO A 65 -6.14 8.45 27.26
CA PRO A 65 -6.16 7.35 26.31
C PRO A 65 -5.58 6.05 26.89
N LYS A 66 -6.27 4.92 26.67
CA LYS A 66 -6.00 3.64 27.34
C LYS A 66 -4.55 3.15 27.26
N ASN A 67 -3.85 3.42 26.14
CA ASN A 67 -2.49 2.95 25.88
C ASN A 67 -1.42 4.05 26.05
N ASN A 68 -1.79 5.21 26.62
CA ASN A 68 -0.81 6.26 26.88
C ASN A 68 0.14 5.81 28.00
N LEU A 69 1.45 6.03 27.81
CA LEU A 69 2.50 5.71 28.79
C LEU A 69 3.23 6.97 29.29
N GLY A 70 2.75 8.15 28.92
CA GLY A 70 3.39 9.42 29.26
C GLY A 70 3.17 9.80 30.72
N LEU A 71 4.24 10.26 31.38
CA LEU A 71 4.19 10.76 32.74
C LEU A 71 3.69 12.21 32.74
N PRO A 72 2.82 12.62 33.68
CA PRO A 72 2.35 14.00 33.75
C PRO A 72 3.50 14.95 34.11
N LEU A 73 3.48 16.16 33.56
CA LEU A 73 4.54 17.15 33.82
C LEU A 73 4.32 17.83 35.18
N PRO A 74 5.22 17.63 36.18
CA PRO A 74 5.03 18.15 37.53
C PRO A 74 4.96 19.68 37.56
N GLU A 75 5.66 20.37 36.65
CA GLU A 75 5.69 21.83 36.55
C GLU A 75 4.31 22.42 36.24
N LEU A 76 3.46 21.68 35.53
CA LEU A 76 2.11 22.12 35.16
C LEU A 76 1.06 21.73 36.22
N LEU A 77 1.42 20.86 37.16
CA LEU A 77 0.54 20.47 38.26
C LEU A 77 0.75 21.30 39.53
N GLY A 78 1.78 22.15 39.58
CA GLY A 78 2.15 22.91 40.78
C GLY A 78 1.12 23.93 41.27
N GLY A 79 0.15 24.32 40.43
CA GLY A 79 -0.94 25.23 40.81
C GLY A 79 -2.12 24.57 41.53
N TYR A 80 -2.17 23.24 41.60
CA TYR A 80 -3.24 22.48 42.24
C TYR A 80 -2.92 22.19 43.71
N SER A 81 -3.96 21.98 44.52
CA SER A 81 -3.76 21.57 45.92
C SER A 81 -3.09 20.19 45.99
N ASP A 82 -2.38 19.91 47.09
CA ASP A 82 -1.72 18.61 47.29
C ASP A 82 -2.68 17.43 47.12
N ARG A 83 -3.93 17.57 47.58
CA ARG A 83 -4.96 16.54 47.44
C ARG A 83 -5.37 16.31 45.99
N GLU A 84 -5.54 17.38 45.21
CA GLU A 84 -5.86 17.29 43.79
C GLU A 84 -4.71 16.68 43.00
N ARG A 85 -3.48 17.10 43.30
CA ARG A 85 -2.27 16.60 42.64
C ARG A 85 -2.06 15.11 42.90
N LEU A 86 -2.24 14.65 44.14
CA LEU A 86 -2.19 13.22 44.47
C LEU A 86 -3.30 12.42 43.77
N HIS A 87 -4.51 12.98 43.65
CA HIS A 87 -5.61 12.33 42.94
C HIS A 87 -5.34 12.23 41.42
N MET A 88 -4.76 13.26 40.82
CA MET A 88 -4.33 13.24 39.43
C MET A 88 -3.25 12.18 39.19
N LEU A 89 -2.23 12.12 40.06
CA LEU A 89 -1.17 11.11 39.97
C LEU A 89 -1.69 9.68 40.17
N GLN A 90 -2.62 9.49 41.11
CA GLN A 90 -3.32 8.22 41.28
C GLN A 90 -4.07 7.82 40.01
N THR A 91 -4.74 8.77 39.35
CA THR A 91 -5.51 8.52 38.13
C THR A 91 -4.62 8.06 36.98
N VAL A 92 -3.49 8.74 36.74
CA VAL A 92 -2.53 8.32 35.70
C VAL A 92 -1.90 6.98 36.06
N SER A 93 -1.51 6.81 37.32
CA SER A 93 -0.90 5.56 37.79
C SER A 93 -1.84 4.37 37.64
N ALA A 94 -3.13 4.54 37.96
CA ALA A 94 -4.14 3.50 37.78
C ALA A 94 -4.34 3.14 36.29
N GLN A 95 -4.29 4.13 35.38
CA GLN A 95 -4.36 3.88 33.94
C GLN A 95 -3.14 3.09 33.45
N ILE A 96 -1.91 3.52 33.80
CA ILE A 96 -0.67 2.82 33.42
C ILE A 96 -0.63 1.41 34.03
N TYR A 97 -1.05 1.25 35.28
CA TYR A 97 -1.15 -0.07 35.92
C TYR A 97 -2.14 -0.99 35.19
N GLY A 98 -3.25 -0.44 34.68
CA GLY A 98 -4.16 -1.17 33.80
C GLY A 98 -3.47 -1.73 32.56
N VAL A 99 -2.52 -0.99 31.98
CA VAL A 99 -1.69 -1.46 30.85
C VAL A 99 -0.69 -2.52 31.29
N VAL A 100 -0.03 -2.35 32.45
CA VAL A 100 0.88 -3.36 33.02
C VAL A 100 0.16 -4.69 33.17
N ARG A 101 -1.01 -4.69 33.82
CA ARG A 101 -1.82 -5.90 34.06
C ARG A 101 -2.32 -6.56 32.77
N ALA A 102 -2.54 -5.78 31.72
CA ALA A 102 -2.96 -6.31 30.43
C ALA A 102 -1.82 -6.99 29.65
N ASN A 103 -0.56 -6.63 29.92
CA ASN A 103 0.62 -7.18 29.24
C ASN A 103 1.34 -8.27 30.05
N GLU A 104 1.28 -8.22 31.37
CA GLU A 104 1.99 -9.15 32.27
C GLU A 104 1.06 -10.25 32.81
N ASN A 105 1.04 -11.40 32.13
CA ASN A 105 0.21 -12.55 32.52
C ASN A 105 0.74 -13.31 33.76
N ASN A 106 1.99 -13.07 34.18
CA ASN A 106 2.68 -13.82 35.24
C ASN A 106 3.04 -12.96 36.47
N ALA A 107 2.44 -11.77 36.63
CA ALA A 107 2.66 -10.97 37.83
C ALA A 107 2.06 -11.72 39.05
N VAL A 108 2.91 -12.03 40.03
CA VAL A 108 2.44 -12.52 41.32
C VAL A 108 1.76 -11.36 42.01
N ALA A 109 0.49 -11.54 42.37
CA ALA A 109 -0.28 -10.49 43.00
C ALA A 109 0.31 -10.15 44.37
N VAL A 110 1.05 -9.04 44.45
CA VAL A 110 1.35 -8.37 45.72
C VAL A 110 0.11 -7.53 46.03
N ASP A 111 -0.66 -7.97 47.03
CA ASP A 111 -1.86 -7.26 47.48
C ASP A 111 -1.49 -6.23 48.56
N LEU A 112 -2.26 -5.15 48.60
CA LEU A 112 -2.15 -4.05 49.55
C LEU A 112 -2.16 -4.53 51.01
N GLN A 113 -2.85 -5.64 51.33
CA GLN A 113 -2.83 -6.23 52.67
C GLN A 113 -1.45 -6.75 53.08
N GLN A 114 -0.68 -7.33 52.15
CA GLN A 114 0.67 -7.82 52.44
C GLN A 114 1.65 -6.66 52.68
N ILE A 115 1.44 -5.54 51.98
CA ILE A 115 2.23 -4.32 52.13
C ILE A 115 1.96 -3.69 53.50
N ILE A 116 0.68 -3.58 53.89
CA ILE A 116 0.28 -3.05 55.19
C ILE A 116 0.80 -3.94 56.34
N ALA A 117 0.83 -5.25 56.15
CA ALA A 117 1.33 -6.20 57.15
C ALA A 117 2.85 -6.13 57.37
N ASN A 118 3.62 -5.71 56.36
CA ASN A 118 5.09 -5.68 56.41
C ASN A 118 5.67 -4.31 56.01
N PRO A 119 5.36 -3.22 56.74
CA PRO A 119 5.77 -1.86 56.36
C PRO A 119 7.28 -1.66 56.31
N ALA A 120 8.05 -2.45 57.06
CA ALA A 120 9.52 -2.42 57.04
C ALA A 120 10.12 -2.97 55.73
N VAL A 121 9.44 -3.93 55.07
CA VAL A 121 9.90 -4.57 53.83
C VAL A 121 9.60 -3.68 52.62
N TYR A 122 8.50 -2.93 52.67
CA TYR A 122 8.02 -2.06 51.58
C TYR A 122 8.22 -0.57 51.89
N ALA A 123 9.14 -0.25 52.80
CA ALA A 123 9.42 1.12 53.18
C ALA A 123 9.81 1.94 51.94
N LYS A 124 9.20 3.14 51.79
CA LYS A 124 9.45 4.04 50.65
C LYS A 124 9.23 3.38 49.26
N ALA A 125 8.33 2.40 49.15
CA ALA A 125 8.07 1.69 47.90
C ALA A 125 9.31 0.96 47.32
N ASP A 126 10.21 0.49 48.19
CA ASP A 126 11.31 -0.37 47.78
C ASP A 126 10.81 -1.79 47.50
N CYS A 127 10.79 -2.14 46.20
CA CYS A 127 10.36 -3.44 45.68
C CYS A 127 11.52 -4.15 44.98
N SER A 128 12.78 -3.84 45.34
CA SER A 128 13.97 -4.43 44.73
C SER A 128 14.15 -5.92 45.02
N HIS A 129 13.54 -6.43 46.08
CA HIS A 129 13.56 -7.84 46.49
C HIS A 129 12.69 -8.76 45.60
N ILE A 130 11.97 -8.22 44.62
CA ILE A 130 11.07 -8.97 43.73
C ILE A 130 11.76 -9.20 42.38
N ASP A 131 11.95 -10.46 42.00
CA ASP A 131 12.71 -10.82 40.78
C ASP A 131 11.96 -10.59 39.46
N THR A 132 10.63 -10.56 39.48
CA THR A 132 9.80 -10.41 38.27
C THR A 132 9.39 -8.96 38.05
N ALA A 133 9.67 -8.43 36.86
CA ALA A 133 9.39 -7.03 36.52
C ALA A 133 7.90 -6.66 36.68
N GLY A 134 6.98 -7.55 36.25
CA GLY A 134 5.53 -7.40 36.45
C GLY A 134 5.15 -7.22 37.92
N SER A 135 5.64 -8.10 38.79
CA SER A 135 5.35 -8.08 40.23
C SER A 135 6.03 -6.90 40.94
N GLN A 136 7.22 -6.49 40.48
CA GLN A 136 7.90 -5.30 40.98
C GLN A 136 7.11 -4.02 40.68
N MET A 137 6.59 -3.88 39.46
CA MET A 137 5.72 -2.76 39.08
C MET A 137 4.42 -2.75 39.88
N GLN A 138 3.79 -3.92 40.08
CA GLN A 138 2.62 -4.04 40.94
C GLN A 138 2.90 -3.62 42.38
N CYS A 139 4.01 -4.10 42.95
CA CYS A 139 4.42 -3.73 44.30
C CYS A 139 4.61 -2.22 44.44
N LYS A 140 5.30 -1.55 43.50
CA LYS A 140 5.49 -0.10 43.54
C LYS A 140 4.16 0.67 43.45
N TYR A 141 3.23 0.22 42.60
CA TYR A 141 1.91 0.82 42.48
C TYR A 141 1.11 0.71 43.79
N GLU A 142 1.04 -0.49 44.36
CA GLU A 142 0.28 -0.74 45.60
C GLU A 142 0.94 -0.06 46.81
N ALA A 143 2.27 0.02 46.85
CA ALA A 143 3.00 0.78 47.86
C ALA A 143 2.71 2.29 47.79
N ALA A 144 2.71 2.87 46.58
CA ALA A 144 2.34 4.27 46.38
C ALA A 144 0.89 4.53 46.81
N LEU A 145 -0.03 3.61 46.52
CA LEU A 145 -1.43 3.69 46.95
C LEU A 145 -1.58 3.58 48.47
N ALA A 146 -0.83 2.69 49.12
CA ALA A 146 -0.80 2.57 50.58
C ALA A 146 -0.29 3.85 51.24
N MET A 147 0.79 4.43 50.71
CA MET A 147 1.35 5.71 51.18
C MET A 147 0.34 6.86 51.01
N HIS A 148 -0.35 6.94 49.86
CA HIS A 148 -1.39 7.94 49.62
C HIS A 148 -2.51 7.84 50.66
N ARG A 149 -2.96 6.63 51.00
CA ARG A 149 -4.00 6.43 52.02
C ARG A 149 -3.58 6.84 53.42
N GLN A 150 -2.28 6.74 53.73
CA GLN A 150 -1.71 7.07 55.05
C GLN A 150 -1.26 8.53 55.16
N ALA A 151 -1.18 9.27 54.05
CA ALA A 151 -0.69 10.64 54.05
C ALA A 151 -1.62 11.58 54.86
N SER A 152 -1.10 12.13 55.96
CA SER A 152 -1.71 13.26 56.68
C SER A 152 -1.28 14.59 56.07
N SER A 153 -2.11 15.63 56.22
CA SER A 153 -2.19 16.77 55.30
C SER A 153 -0.94 17.66 55.13
N ASN A 154 0.19 17.46 55.81
CA ASN A 154 1.30 18.43 55.76
C ASN A 154 2.75 17.89 55.67
N THR A 155 3.04 16.59 55.85
CA THR A 155 4.46 16.13 55.87
C THR A 155 4.83 14.99 54.92
N ASP A 156 3.89 14.21 54.40
CA ASP A 156 4.20 13.01 53.57
C ASP A 156 3.86 13.12 52.08
N VAL A 157 3.24 14.21 51.64
CA VAL A 157 2.77 14.39 50.25
C VAL A 157 3.90 14.22 49.24
N SER A 158 5.06 14.85 49.47
CA SER A 158 6.22 14.76 48.56
C SER A 158 6.75 13.32 48.41
N ASN A 159 6.66 12.51 49.46
CA ASN A 159 7.08 11.11 49.42
C ASN A 159 6.09 10.26 48.61
N VAL A 160 4.79 10.54 48.72
CA VAL A 160 3.74 9.86 47.93
C VAL A 160 3.88 10.20 46.45
N GLU A 161 4.14 11.47 46.11
CA GLU A 161 4.36 11.90 44.73
C GLU A 161 5.56 11.21 44.11
N ARG A 162 6.67 11.15 44.85
CA ARG A 162 7.86 10.42 44.40
C ARG A 162 7.55 8.96 44.14
N ALA A 163 6.80 8.29 45.02
CA ALA A 163 6.41 6.89 44.83
C ALA A 163 5.56 6.67 43.57
N TYR A 164 4.62 7.59 43.27
CA TYR A 164 3.86 7.52 42.02
C TYR A 164 4.73 7.72 40.78
N TYR A 165 5.63 8.71 40.78
CA TYR A 165 6.55 8.93 39.66
C TYR A 165 7.51 7.76 39.44
N GLU A 166 8.07 7.18 40.51
CA GLU A 166 8.92 5.99 40.41
C GLU A 166 8.19 4.80 39.80
N PHE A 167 6.94 4.56 40.20
CA PHE A 167 6.11 3.53 39.58
C PHE A 167 5.88 3.81 38.09
N MET A 168 5.42 5.03 37.76
CA MET A 168 5.09 5.38 36.38
C MET A 168 6.33 5.33 35.48
N GLU A 169 7.49 5.77 35.96
CA GLU A 169 8.75 5.75 35.22
C GLU A 169 9.22 4.32 34.94
N LEU A 170 9.19 3.45 35.96
CA LEU A 170 9.53 2.03 35.80
C LEU A 170 8.57 1.36 34.81
N ALA A 171 7.26 1.57 34.96
CA ALA A 171 6.25 0.96 34.11
C ALA A 171 6.31 1.46 32.67
N SER A 172 6.44 2.77 32.45
CA SER A 172 6.56 3.36 31.13
C SER A 172 7.83 2.89 30.42
N THR A 173 8.95 2.82 31.14
CA THR A 173 10.23 2.33 30.58
C THR A 173 10.16 0.84 30.25
N HIS A 174 9.53 0.02 31.09
CA HIS A 174 9.39 -1.40 30.83
C HIS A 174 8.45 -1.67 29.65
N LEU A 175 7.26 -1.06 29.64
CA LEU A 175 6.25 -1.24 28.60
C LEU A 175 6.71 -0.72 27.23
N SER A 176 7.44 0.41 27.20
CA SER A 176 8.01 0.94 25.94
C SER A 176 9.11 0.05 25.36
N ARG A 177 9.87 -0.67 26.21
CA ARG A 177 10.81 -1.71 25.75
C ARG A 177 10.08 -2.98 25.33
N ALA A 178 9.08 -3.42 26.08
CA ALA A 178 8.30 -4.61 25.77
C ALA A 178 7.56 -4.51 24.42
N SER A 179 7.07 -3.32 24.05
CA SER A 179 6.48 -3.10 22.72
C SER A 179 7.46 -3.27 21.56
N SER A 180 8.77 -3.37 21.84
CA SER A 180 9.83 -3.63 20.86
C SER A 180 10.41 -5.06 20.93
N GLY A 181 9.85 -5.94 21.78
CA GLY A 181 10.31 -7.31 21.97
C GLY A 181 9.95 -8.24 20.81
N TYR A 182 10.84 -8.38 19.83
CA TYR A 182 10.65 -9.31 18.72
C TYR A 182 10.95 -10.77 19.14
N ASN A 183 10.02 -11.70 18.90
CA ASN A 183 10.29 -13.13 19.09
C ASN A 183 11.13 -13.68 17.92
N LEU A 184 12.46 -13.63 18.08
CA LEU A 184 13.41 -14.05 17.05
C LEU A 184 13.29 -15.53 16.68
N GLN A 185 12.89 -16.40 17.59
CA GLN A 185 12.74 -17.83 17.31
C GLN A 185 11.59 -18.08 16.32
N LEU A 186 10.44 -17.42 16.51
CA LEU A 186 9.32 -17.53 15.58
C LEU A 186 9.67 -16.91 14.21
N MET A 187 10.36 -15.77 14.21
CA MET A 187 10.79 -15.11 12.97
C MET A 187 11.77 -15.97 12.18
N THR A 188 12.78 -16.57 12.83
CA THR A 188 13.75 -17.45 12.15
C THR A 188 13.11 -18.73 11.66
N MET A 189 12.21 -19.35 12.44
CA MET A 189 11.44 -20.50 11.99
C MET A 189 10.60 -20.18 10.75
N GLY A 190 9.94 -19.01 10.73
CA GLY A 190 9.20 -18.52 9.58
C GLY A 190 10.09 -18.32 8.34
N LEU A 191 11.29 -17.75 8.51
CA LEU A 191 12.25 -17.58 7.41
C LEU A 191 12.72 -18.93 6.86
N VAL A 192 13.06 -19.90 7.71
CA VAL A 192 13.47 -21.25 7.29
C VAL A 192 12.34 -21.92 6.49
N LEU A 193 11.09 -21.80 6.94
CA LEU A 193 9.94 -22.31 6.21
C LEU A 193 9.77 -21.62 4.86
N MET A 194 9.91 -20.28 4.79
CA MET A 194 9.86 -19.54 3.53
C MET A 194 10.97 -19.97 2.55
N VAL A 195 12.21 -20.17 3.03
CA VAL A 195 13.30 -20.69 2.20
C VAL A 195 12.96 -22.08 1.64
N ALA A 196 12.50 -23.00 2.51
CA ALA A 196 12.14 -24.35 2.10
C ALA A 196 11.01 -24.36 1.05
N THR A 197 9.99 -23.52 1.22
CA THR A 197 8.88 -23.41 0.27
C THR A 197 9.29 -22.81 -1.07
N VAL A 198 10.13 -21.76 -1.09
CA VAL A 198 10.64 -21.15 -2.33
C VAL A 198 11.51 -22.15 -3.10
N LEU A 199 12.44 -22.83 -2.42
CA LEU A 199 13.29 -23.84 -3.05
C LEU A 199 12.47 -25.04 -3.55
N GLY A 200 11.54 -25.55 -2.74
CA GLY A 200 10.65 -26.64 -3.11
C GLY A 200 9.79 -26.27 -4.33
N PHE A 201 9.25 -25.05 -4.38
CA PHE A 201 8.47 -24.57 -5.52
C PHE A 201 9.34 -24.39 -6.78
N ALA A 202 10.57 -23.89 -6.65
CA ALA A 202 11.51 -23.79 -7.76
C ALA A 202 11.84 -25.18 -8.37
N VAL A 203 12.07 -26.18 -7.50
CA VAL A 203 12.27 -27.59 -7.88
C VAL A 203 11.05 -28.12 -8.61
N LEU A 204 9.83 -27.92 -8.09
CA LEU A 204 8.59 -28.34 -8.75
C LEU A 204 8.43 -27.69 -10.13
N CYS A 205 8.75 -26.40 -10.27
CA CYS A 205 8.71 -25.71 -11.56
C CYS A 205 9.70 -26.30 -12.57
N GLN A 206 10.85 -26.80 -12.11
CA GLN A 206 11.87 -27.43 -12.95
C GLN A 206 11.47 -28.85 -13.40
N PHE A 207 10.92 -29.67 -12.51
CA PHE A 207 10.55 -31.06 -12.79
C PHE A 207 9.15 -31.23 -13.41
N GLY A 208 8.20 -30.32 -13.14
CA GLY A 208 6.81 -30.39 -13.61
C GLY A 208 6.58 -30.08 -15.10
N GLY A 209 7.63 -30.06 -15.92
CA GLY A 209 7.53 -29.77 -17.36
C GLY A 209 7.21 -28.29 -17.70
N THR A 210 6.77 -27.48 -16.74
CA THR A 210 6.66 -26.01 -16.79
C THR A 210 8.02 -25.33 -16.63
N SER A 211 9.06 -25.95 -17.17
CA SER A 211 10.42 -25.52 -16.94
C SER A 211 10.66 -24.17 -17.59
N LEU A 212 10.69 -23.16 -16.71
CA LEU A 212 11.15 -21.80 -16.99
C LEU A 212 12.66 -21.76 -17.29
N ILE A 213 13.37 -22.82 -16.88
CA ILE A 213 14.81 -23.01 -17.10
C ILE A 213 15.02 -24.41 -17.66
N HIS A 214 14.91 -24.56 -18.98
CA HIS A 214 15.40 -25.75 -19.67
C HIS A 214 16.85 -25.45 -20.04
N PHE A 215 17.81 -26.09 -19.37
CA PHE A 215 19.25 -26.04 -19.67
C PHE A 215 19.61 -26.73 -21.02
N LYS A 216 18.67 -26.80 -21.98
CA LYS A 216 19.01 -27.06 -23.37
C LYS A 216 19.35 -25.73 -24.04
N SER A 217 20.65 -25.51 -24.23
CA SER A 217 21.42 -24.52 -25.03
C SER A 217 20.72 -23.33 -25.73
N ARG A 218 19.46 -23.42 -26.20
CA ARG A 218 18.72 -22.32 -26.86
C ARG A 218 17.80 -21.49 -25.94
N ARG A 219 17.45 -21.95 -24.73
CA ARG A 219 16.56 -21.20 -23.80
C ARG A 219 17.26 -20.32 -22.76
N LEU A 220 18.60 -20.41 -22.66
CA LEU A 220 19.40 -19.58 -21.74
C LEU A 220 19.32 -18.07 -22.09
N ALA A 221 19.02 -17.80 -23.35
CA ALA A 221 18.73 -16.49 -23.97
C ALA A 221 17.63 -15.69 -23.28
N VAL A 222 16.42 -16.27 -23.25
CA VAL A 222 15.22 -15.67 -22.67
C VAL A 222 15.37 -15.50 -21.15
N SER A 223 16.23 -16.32 -20.52
CA SER A 223 16.50 -16.22 -19.09
C SER A 223 17.48 -15.12 -18.71
N LEU A 224 18.39 -14.63 -19.56
CA LEU A 224 19.42 -13.68 -19.08
C LEU A 224 18.83 -12.32 -18.67
N PRO A 225 18.00 -11.62 -19.48
CA PRO A 225 17.34 -10.39 -19.04
C PRO A 225 16.39 -10.62 -17.88
N ALA A 226 15.69 -11.76 -17.84
CA ALA A 226 14.77 -12.10 -16.76
C ALA A 226 15.50 -12.34 -15.42
N VAL A 227 16.61 -13.08 -15.43
CA VAL A 227 17.47 -13.35 -14.28
C VAL A 227 18.17 -12.06 -13.83
N GLY A 228 18.64 -11.23 -14.77
CA GLY A 228 19.23 -9.93 -14.44
C GLY A 228 18.23 -9.00 -13.76
N MET A 229 17.01 -8.91 -14.30
CA MET A 229 15.93 -8.15 -13.68
C MET A 229 15.58 -8.70 -12.30
N TRP A 230 15.46 -10.03 -12.16
CA TRP A 230 15.19 -10.68 -10.88
C TRP A 230 16.28 -10.41 -9.83
N ALA A 231 17.54 -10.65 -10.17
CA ALA A 231 18.66 -10.46 -9.25
C ALA A 231 18.78 -9.00 -8.81
N THR A 232 18.67 -8.05 -9.75
CA THR A 232 18.73 -6.62 -9.42
C THR A 232 17.52 -6.16 -8.60
N TYR A 233 16.35 -6.76 -8.78
CA TYR A 233 15.18 -6.48 -7.96
C TYR A 233 15.35 -6.98 -6.52
N LEU A 234 15.88 -8.18 -6.33
CA LEU A 234 16.17 -8.68 -4.99
C LEU A 234 17.21 -7.79 -4.29
N LEU A 235 18.24 -7.35 -5.01
CA LEU A 235 19.20 -6.39 -4.49
C LEU A 235 18.56 -5.05 -4.13
N SER A 236 17.60 -4.56 -4.92
CA SER A 236 16.92 -3.30 -4.60
C SER A 236 16.12 -3.37 -3.31
N THR A 237 15.62 -4.55 -2.91
CA THR A 237 14.93 -4.71 -1.62
C THR A 237 15.83 -4.60 -0.39
N LEU A 238 17.15 -4.60 -0.55
CA LEU A 238 18.11 -4.47 0.56
C LEU A 238 18.23 -3.04 1.08
N SER A 239 17.79 -2.02 0.33
CA SER A 239 17.90 -0.61 0.70
C SER A 239 16.52 0.01 0.90
N SER A 240 16.32 0.72 2.01
CA SER A 240 15.07 1.44 2.27
C SER A 240 14.80 2.51 1.21
N SER A 241 15.83 3.24 0.75
CA SER A 241 15.66 4.28 -0.28
C SER A 241 15.26 3.69 -1.63
N LEU A 242 15.74 2.50 -1.97
CA LEU A 242 15.36 1.82 -3.21
C LEU A 242 13.95 1.21 -3.13
N ILE A 243 13.45 0.89 -1.94
CA ILE A 243 12.06 0.50 -1.71
C ILE A 243 11.12 1.70 -1.87
N GLU A 244 11.51 2.87 -1.36
CA GLU A 244 10.76 4.12 -1.55
C GLU A 244 10.70 4.52 -3.03
N GLU A 245 11.81 4.32 -3.75
CA GLU A 245 11.97 4.66 -5.16
C GLU A 245 11.77 3.45 -6.12
N GLU A 246 11.01 2.44 -5.70
CA GLU A 246 10.84 1.19 -6.47
C GLU A 246 10.31 1.42 -7.90
N HIS A 247 9.52 2.47 -8.09
CA HIS A 247 9.05 2.88 -9.42
C HIS A 247 10.20 3.11 -10.42
N GLN A 248 11.35 3.65 -9.97
CA GLN A 248 12.52 3.86 -10.84
C GLN A 248 13.10 2.53 -11.34
N PHE A 249 13.07 1.48 -10.50
CA PHE A 249 13.48 0.14 -10.92
C PHE A 249 12.62 -0.35 -12.08
N TRP A 250 11.29 -0.27 -11.95
CA TRP A 250 10.38 -0.73 -12.99
C TRP A 250 10.47 0.13 -14.26
N TYR A 251 10.58 1.45 -14.13
CA TYR A 251 10.74 2.35 -15.27
C TYR A 251 12.05 2.11 -16.02
N PHE A 252 13.14 1.88 -15.29
CA PHE A 252 14.43 1.52 -15.87
C PHE A 252 14.33 0.22 -16.65
N TRP A 253 13.78 -0.84 -16.04
CA TRP A 253 13.70 -2.15 -16.69
C TRP A 253 12.76 -2.18 -17.88
N VAL A 254 11.62 -1.47 -17.86
CA VAL A 254 10.77 -1.36 -19.07
C VAL A 254 11.55 -0.75 -20.23
N GLN A 255 12.26 0.35 -20.02
CA GLN A 255 13.05 0.99 -21.08
C GLN A 255 14.24 0.13 -21.52
N THR A 256 14.92 -0.55 -20.59
CA THR A 256 16.03 -1.47 -20.90
C THR A 256 15.55 -2.65 -21.73
N LEU A 257 14.42 -3.26 -21.39
CA LEU A 257 13.85 -4.36 -22.18
C LEU A 257 13.39 -3.89 -23.57
N LEU A 258 12.79 -2.70 -23.69
CA LEU A 258 12.46 -2.12 -24.99
C LEU A 258 13.71 -1.78 -25.81
N ALA A 259 14.77 -1.27 -25.19
CA ALA A 259 16.04 -0.98 -25.84
C ALA A 259 16.74 -2.26 -26.34
N LEU A 260 16.73 -3.33 -25.54
CA LEU A 260 17.22 -4.64 -25.95
C LEU A 260 16.42 -5.19 -27.14
N ARG A 261 15.09 -5.04 -27.12
CA ARG A 261 14.22 -5.38 -28.26
C ARG A 261 14.53 -4.53 -29.49
N LEU A 262 14.84 -3.24 -29.33
CA LEU A 262 15.22 -2.35 -30.42
C LEU A 262 16.54 -2.79 -31.07
N ALA A 263 17.52 -3.21 -30.27
CA ALA A 263 18.83 -3.67 -30.74
C ALA A 263 18.77 -5.00 -31.51
N THR A 264 17.83 -5.87 -31.13
CA THR A 264 17.74 -7.25 -31.62
C THR A 264 16.72 -7.47 -32.72
N ASN A 265 15.73 -6.58 -32.89
CA ASN A 265 14.55 -6.81 -33.75
C ASN A 265 14.39 -5.78 -34.89
N GLY A 266 13.74 -6.17 -36.00
CA GLY A 266 13.56 -5.33 -37.20
C GLY A 266 12.48 -4.23 -37.10
N GLY A 267 11.66 -4.24 -36.04
CA GLY A 267 10.54 -3.29 -35.81
C GLY A 267 10.93 -1.97 -35.16
N ARG A 268 12.03 -1.34 -35.60
CA ARG A 268 12.68 -0.22 -34.89
C ARG A 268 11.75 0.95 -34.56
N TYR A 269 10.95 1.41 -35.52
CA TYR A 269 10.06 2.56 -35.33
C TYR A 269 8.94 2.30 -34.31
N ARG A 270 8.41 1.07 -34.23
CA ARG A 270 7.38 0.72 -33.26
C ARG A 270 7.94 0.64 -31.86
N THR A 271 9.10 0.01 -31.69
CA THR A 271 9.77 -0.05 -30.39
C THR A 271 10.17 1.36 -29.93
N LEU A 272 10.65 2.22 -30.84
CA LEU A 272 10.90 3.64 -30.52
C LEU A 272 9.62 4.37 -30.10
N ALA A 273 8.50 4.14 -30.79
CA ALA A 273 7.21 4.71 -30.41
C ALA A 273 6.73 4.18 -29.03
N GLN A 274 6.97 2.90 -28.72
CA GLN A 274 6.69 2.33 -27.38
C GLN A 274 7.54 3.01 -26.30
N MET A 275 8.84 3.18 -26.57
CA MET A 275 9.76 3.87 -25.65
C MET A 275 9.34 5.32 -25.41
N ALA A 276 8.95 6.04 -26.48
CA ALA A 276 8.47 7.42 -26.40
C ALA A 276 7.15 7.52 -25.63
N ALA A 277 6.16 6.67 -25.93
CA ALA A 277 4.91 6.63 -25.18
C ALA A 277 5.15 6.32 -23.70
N PHE A 278 6.05 5.37 -23.39
CA PHE A 278 6.37 5.04 -22.00
C PHE A 278 7.15 6.17 -21.29
N ARG A 279 7.91 7.02 -22.00
CA ARG A 279 8.49 8.23 -21.42
C ARG A 279 7.40 9.20 -20.94
N VAL A 280 6.32 9.35 -21.71
CA VAL A 280 5.16 10.16 -21.30
C VAL A 280 4.46 9.54 -20.09
N VAL A 281 4.28 8.22 -20.07
CA VAL A 281 3.72 7.49 -18.91
C VAL A 281 4.55 7.72 -17.65
N ARG A 282 5.89 7.65 -17.74
CA ARG A 282 6.79 7.89 -16.61
C ARG A 282 6.67 9.31 -16.05
N ALA A 283 6.52 10.31 -16.92
CA ALA A 283 6.42 11.72 -16.50
C ALA A 283 5.01 12.09 -16.00
N TRP A 284 4.05 11.15 -16.01
CA TRP A 284 2.65 11.47 -15.77
C TRP A 284 2.35 11.78 -14.32
N ASN A 285 2.81 10.90 -13.42
CA ASN A 285 2.70 11.02 -11.98
C ASN A 285 4.08 10.83 -11.37
N GLN A 286 4.56 11.84 -10.64
CA GLN A 286 5.80 11.71 -9.89
C GLN A 286 5.50 10.97 -8.58
N THR A 287 6.12 9.80 -8.43
CA THR A 287 6.02 8.96 -7.24
C THR A 287 7.35 8.94 -6.49
N GLY A 288 7.36 8.45 -5.24
CA GLY A 288 8.56 8.45 -4.39
C GLY A 288 8.61 9.65 -3.46
N GLN A 289 9.74 9.82 -2.79
CA GLN A 289 9.95 10.91 -1.82
C GLN A 289 10.86 12.00 -2.37
N PHE A 290 11.93 11.63 -3.09
CA PHE A 290 12.96 12.59 -3.50
C PHE A 290 12.44 13.70 -4.42
N TRP A 291 11.43 13.38 -5.22
CA TRP A 291 10.93 14.27 -6.27
C TRP A 291 9.45 14.59 -6.11
N ALA A 292 8.85 14.32 -4.94
CA ALA A 292 7.41 14.47 -4.74
C ALA A 292 6.89 15.91 -4.94
N GLY A 293 7.77 16.92 -4.89
CA GLY A 293 7.43 18.33 -5.11
C GLY A 293 7.74 18.89 -6.50
N GLU A 294 8.30 18.08 -7.41
CA GLU A 294 8.62 18.52 -8.77
C GLU A 294 7.35 18.55 -9.66
N PRO A 295 7.29 19.45 -10.66
CA PRO A 295 6.15 19.55 -11.54
C PRO A 295 6.00 18.31 -12.42
N ASP A 296 4.83 17.70 -12.36
CA ASP A 296 4.43 16.57 -13.22
C ASP A 296 3.18 16.90 -14.07
N VAL A 297 2.86 16.01 -15.02
CA VAL A 297 1.69 16.21 -15.90
C VAL A 297 0.40 16.24 -15.08
N ARG A 298 0.30 15.45 -14.01
CA ARG A 298 -0.83 15.47 -13.09
C ARG A 298 -1.03 16.86 -12.46
N GLN A 299 0.00 17.50 -11.94
CA GLN A 299 -0.08 18.82 -11.32
C GLN A 299 -0.50 19.86 -12.36
N TYR A 300 0.06 19.80 -13.57
CA TYR A 300 -0.33 20.66 -14.68
C TYR A 300 -1.82 20.50 -15.03
N LEU A 301 -2.31 19.26 -15.11
CA LEU A 301 -3.70 18.95 -15.46
C LEU A 301 -4.71 19.31 -14.37
N ASN A 302 -4.32 19.25 -13.10
CA ASN A 302 -5.19 19.61 -11.98
C ASN A 302 -5.18 21.12 -11.66
N ALA A 303 -4.34 21.92 -12.33
CA ALA A 303 -4.40 23.37 -12.24
C ALA A 303 -5.75 23.87 -12.80
N PRO A 304 -6.46 24.81 -12.14
CA PRO A 304 -7.78 25.30 -12.60
C PRO A 304 -7.80 25.75 -14.05
N GLU A 305 -6.75 26.44 -14.50
CA GLU A 305 -6.60 26.92 -15.88
C GLU A 305 -6.61 25.80 -16.94
N ASN A 306 -6.22 24.58 -16.54
CA ASN A 306 -6.02 23.42 -17.41
C ASN A 306 -7.04 22.30 -17.19
N ALA A 307 -8.00 22.44 -16.28
CA ALA A 307 -8.94 21.37 -15.97
C ALA A 307 -9.75 20.91 -17.19
N TRP A 308 -9.99 21.79 -18.15
CA TRP A 308 -10.63 21.44 -19.43
C TRP A 308 -9.86 20.37 -20.21
N LEU A 309 -8.52 20.33 -20.11
CA LEU A 309 -7.68 19.32 -20.76
C LEU A 309 -7.94 17.93 -20.22
N VAL A 310 -8.23 17.79 -18.91
CA VAL A 310 -8.58 16.50 -18.30
C VAL A 310 -9.81 15.91 -18.98
N TRP A 311 -10.83 16.72 -19.22
CA TRP A 311 -12.06 16.28 -19.88
C TRP A 311 -11.86 15.96 -21.35
N VAL A 312 -11.07 16.75 -22.07
CA VAL A 312 -10.72 16.45 -23.46
C VAL A 312 -9.99 15.10 -23.54
N LEU A 313 -8.98 14.90 -22.70
CA LEU A 313 -8.24 13.65 -22.63
C LEU A 313 -9.11 12.45 -22.21
N ALA A 314 -10.05 12.65 -21.27
CA ALA A 314 -11.02 11.64 -20.88
C ALA A 314 -11.93 11.22 -22.03
N VAL A 315 -12.50 12.19 -22.76
CA VAL A 315 -13.36 11.95 -23.93
C VAL A 315 -12.58 11.26 -25.05
N VAL A 316 -11.35 11.70 -25.33
CA VAL A 316 -10.47 11.07 -26.34
C VAL A 316 -10.16 9.62 -25.96
N THR A 317 -9.84 9.36 -24.69
CA THR A 317 -9.53 8.01 -24.21
C THR A 317 -10.74 7.09 -24.32
N LEU A 318 -11.90 7.52 -23.82
CA LEU A 318 -13.15 6.75 -23.89
C LEU A 318 -13.58 6.52 -25.34
N GLY A 319 -13.44 7.54 -26.19
CA GLY A 319 -13.68 7.43 -27.63
C GLY A 319 -12.77 6.41 -28.30
N ALA A 320 -11.48 6.42 -27.98
CA ALA A 320 -10.51 5.46 -28.51
C ALA A 320 -10.83 4.01 -28.09
N ILE A 321 -11.25 3.79 -26.84
CA ILE A 321 -11.68 2.47 -26.34
C ILE A 321 -12.91 1.96 -27.11
N ASN A 322 -13.92 2.81 -27.31
CA ASN A 322 -15.12 2.48 -28.08
C ASN A 322 -14.78 2.21 -29.56
N ALA A 323 -13.89 3.01 -30.14
CA ALA A 323 -13.41 2.81 -31.52
C ALA A 323 -12.63 1.50 -31.66
N ALA A 324 -11.82 1.12 -30.67
CA ALA A 324 -11.10 -0.16 -30.65
C ALA A 324 -12.07 -1.35 -30.62
N ALA A 325 -13.09 -1.32 -29.76
CA ALA A 325 -14.15 -2.34 -29.73
C ALA A 325 -14.91 -2.40 -31.06
N TRP A 326 -15.21 -1.25 -31.67
CA TRP A 326 -15.85 -1.17 -32.98
C TRP A 326 -14.99 -1.80 -34.09
N ALA A 327 -13.71 -1.47 -34.15
CA ALA A 327 -12.76 -2.00 -35.12
C ALA A 327 -12.60 -3.51 -34.97
N LEU A 328 -12.51 -4.00 -33.72
CA LEU A 328 -12.44 -5.41 -33.38
C LEU A 328 -13.67 -6.17 -33.92
N HIS A 329 -14.87 -5.69 -33.63
CA HIS A 329 -16.11 -6.34 -34.07
C HIS A 329 -16.32 -6.30 -35.59
N ARG A 330 -15.84 -5.23 -36.25
CA ARG A 330 -15.85 -5.13 -37.71
C ARG A 330 -14.90 -6.13 -38.36
N ARG A 331 -13.71 -6.32 -37.77
CA ARG A 331 -12.66 -7.21 -38.29
C ARG A 331 -13.05 -8.68 -38.22
N TYR A 332 -13.64 -9.14 -37.11
CA TYR A 332 -13.89 -10.56 -36.85
C TYR A 332 -15.33 -11.03 -37.13
N ARG A 333 -16.15 -10.22 -37.85
CA ARG A 333 -17.52 -10.55 -38.32
C ARG A 333 -18.35 -11.39 -37.33
N ARG A 334 -18.54 -10.89 -36.11
CA ARG A 334 -19.46 -11.49 -35.12
C ARG A 334 -20.93 -11.35 -35.56
N SER A 335 -21.82 -12.11 -34.89
CA SER A 335 -23.26 -11.89 -34.98
C SER A 335 -23.60 -10.42 -34.75
N VAL A 336 -24.33 -9.83 -35.69
CA VAL A 336 -24.65 -8.39 -35.73
C VAL A 336 -25.32 -7.92 -34.44
N LEU A 337 -26.17 -8.75 -33.83
CA LEU A 337 -26.89 -8.42 -32.59
C LEU A 337 -25.94 -8.28 -31.40
N TRP A 338 -25.06 -9.26 -31.17
CA TRP A 338 -24.15 -9.26 -30.02
C TRP A 338 -23.12 -8.13 -30.10
N SER A 339 -22.57 -7.87 -31.29
CA SER A 339 -21.64 -6.76 -31.49
C SER A 339 -22.32 -5.40 -31.29
N ARG A 340 -23.61 -5.26 -31.64
CA ARG A 340 -24.38 -4.05 -31.35
C ARG A 340 -24.65 -3.90 -29.86
N ALA A 341 -25.07 -4.97 -29.18
CA ALA A 341 -25.33 -4.98 -27.75
C ALA A 341 -24.08 -4.61 -26.94
N PHE A 342 -22.94 -5.28 -27.20
CA PHE A 342 -21.68 -4.99 -26.51
C PHE A 342 -21.24 -3.54 -26.70
N ARG A 343 -21.24 -3.03 -27.95
CA ARG A 343 -20.83 -1.65 -28.22
C ARG A 343 -21.77 -0.61 -27.61
N GLY A 344 -23.08 -0.86 -27.64
CA GLY A 344 -24.06 0.01 -26.99
C GLY A 344 -23.87 0.06 -25.47
N LEU A 345 -23.63 -1.10 -24.86
CA LEU A 345 -23.39 -1.22 -23.44
C LEU A 345 -22.06 -0.60 -23.00
N LEU A 346 -21.00 -0.76 -23.80
CA LEU A 346 -19.70 -0.11 -23.58
C LEU A 346 -19.81 1.42 -23.69
N ALA A 347 -20.53 1.92 -24.70
CA ALA A 347 -20.78 3.35 -24.86
C ALA A 347 -21.57 3.91 -23.68
N TYR A 348 -22.64 3.22 -23.25
CA TYR A 348 -23.41 3.59 -22.07
C TYR A 348 -22.53 3.66 -20.81
N ALA A 349 -21.75 2.61 -20.54
CA ALA A 349 -20.84 2.59 -19.39
C ALA A 349 -19.81 3.72 -19.45
N SER A 350 -19.25 4.01 -20.63
CA SER A 350 -18.30 5.10 -20.86
C SER A 350 -18.91 6.46 -20.52
N VAL A 351 -20.15 6.70 -20.94
CA VAL A 351 -20.88 7.94 -20.66
C VAL A 351 -21.22 8.05 -19.16
N CYS A 352 -21.60 6.94 -18.50
CA CYS A 352 -21.83 6.92 -17.05
C CYS A 352 -20.57 7.23 -16.24
N VAL A 353 -19.39 6.74 -16.66
CA VAL A 353 -18.10 7.09 -16.03
C VAL A 353 -17.83 8.58 -16.15
N LEU A 354 -18.02 9.15 -17.35
CA LEU A 354 -17.82 10.58 -17.58
C LEU A 354 -18.79 11.41 -16.71
N ALA A 355 -20.04 10.99 -16.61
CA ALA A 355 -21.05 11.65 -15.79
C ALA A 355 -20.70 11.60 -14.30
N TYR A 356 -20.34 10.43 -13.79
CA TYR A 356 -19.96 10.23 -12.38
C TYR A 356 -18.83 11.18 -11.95
N HIS A 357 -17.77 11.27 -12.76
CA HIS A 357 -16.65 12.13 -12.43
C HIS A 357 -16.98 13.61 -12.64
N SER A 358 -17.78 13.95 -13.66
CA SER A 358 -18.17 15.35 -13.92
C SER A 358 -19.02 15.96 -12.81
N ASP A 359 -19.89 15.15 -12.18
CA ASP A 359 -20.74 15.61 -11.07
C ASP A 359 -19.91 15.88 -9.79
N ARG A 360 -18.75 15.25 -9.66
CA ARG A 360 -17.86 15.36 -8.49
C ARG A 360 -16.76 16.41 -8.68
N SER A 361 -16.61 16.94 -9.88
CA SER A 361 -15.65 18.01 -10.18
C SER A 361 -16.29 19.38 -10.08
N HIS A 362 -15.58 20.36 -9.51
CA HIS A 362 -16.02 21.75 -9.48
C HIS A 362 -16.10 22.39 -10.88
N GLU A 363 -15.26 21.92 -11.81
CA GLU A 363 -15.21 22.35 -13.21
C GLU A 363 -15.64 21.21 -14.15
N GLY A 364 -16.89 20.78 -14.03
CA GLY A 364 -17.46 19.74 -14.89
C GLY A 364 -17.63 20.20 -16.34
N LEU A 365 -17.97 19.25 -17.23
CA LEU A 365 -18.29 19.54 -18.63
C LEU A 365 -19.48 20.51 -18.74
N THR A 366 -19.28 21.68 -19.37
CA THR A 366 -20.32 22.74 -19.48
C THR A 366 -20.97 22.84 -20.87
N LEU A 367 -20.47 22.08 -21.86
CA LEU A 367 -20.97 22.06 -23.24
C LEU A 367 -22.48 21.76 -23.31
N GLY A 368 -23.22 22.49 -24.15
CA GLY A 368 -24.68 22.34 -24.27
C GLY A 368 -25.13 20.91 -24.63
N VAL A 369 -24.40 20.24 -25.51
CA VAL A 369 -24.63 18.83 -25.88
C VAL A 369 -24.48 17.90 -24.67
N TRP A 370 -23.52 18.18 -23.79
CA TRP A 370 -23.31 17.38 -22.58
C TRP A 370 -24.50 17.49 -21.62
N LYS A 371 -25.08 18.68 -21.46
CA LYS A 371 -26.27 18.87 -20.62
C LYS A 371 -27.46 18.01 -21.09
N MET A 372 -27.65 17.90 -22.40
CA MET A 372 -28.68 17.03 -22.99
C MET A 372 -28.40 15.55 -22.70
N VAL A 373 -27.15 15.10 -22.88
CA VAL A 373 -26.74 13.71 -22.58
C VAL A 373 -26.90 13.40 -21.09
N ARG A 374 -26.49 14.32 -20.21
CA ARG A 374 -26.57 14.17 -18.75
C ARG A 374 -28.01 14.04 -18.26
N ALA A 375 -28.97 14.69 -18.92
CA ALA A 375 -30.40 14.61 -18.60
C ALA A 375 -31.00 13.21 -18.85
N CYS A 376 -30.40 12.41 -19.74
CA CYS A 376 -30.84 11.05 -20.03
C CYS A 376 -30.27 9.99 -19.06
N LEU A 377 -29.39 10.39 -18.13
CA LEU A 377 -28.70 9.50 -17.20
C LEU A 377 -29.30 9.60 -15.79
N PRO A 378 -29.09 8.59 -14.93
CA PRO A 378 -29.44 8.68 -13.52
C PRO A 378 -28.96 9.99 -12.89
N SER A 379 -29.84 10.66 -12.12
CA SER A 379 -29.50 11.93 -11.45
C SER A 379 -28.49 11.74 -10.32
N ASP A 380 -28.50 10.57 -9.68
CA ASP A 380 -27.66 10.25 -8.52
C ASP A 380 -26.33 9.63 -8.94
N SER A 381 -25.22 10.20 -8.45
CA SER A 381 -23.86 9.70 -8.70
C SER A 381 -23.65 8.25 -8.23
N ALA A 382 -24.31 7.82 -7.15
CA ALA A 382 -24.24 6.43 -6.69
C ALA A 382 -24.85 5.47 -7.73
N ARG A 383 -25.99 5.85 -8.33
CA ARG A 383 -26.65 5.08 -9.40
C ARG A 383 -25.85 5.07 -10.69
N LEU A 384 -25.09 6.12 -11.00
CA LEU A 384 -24.16 6.15 -12.13
C LEU A 384 -23.06 5.09 -11.95
N ALA A 385 -22.40 5.05 -10.79
CA ALA A 385 -21.38 4.06 -10.49
C ALA A 385 -21.94 2.62 -10.51
N GLN A 386 -23.13 2.40 -9.91
CA GLN A 386 -23.82 1.10 -9.95
C GLN A 386 -24.18 0.67 -11.37
N SER A 387 -24.56 1.61 -12.23
CA SER A 387 -24.82 1.34 -13.65
C SER A 387 -23.57 0.88 -14.39
N VAL A 388 -22.40 1.44 -14.05
CA VAL A 388 -21.11 0.97 -14.60
C VAL A 388 -20.80 -0.44 -14.12
N TYR A 389 -20.96 -0.75 -12.82
CA TYR A 389 -20.75 -2.12 -12.31
C TYR A 389 -21.64 -3.14 -13.03
N PHE A 390 -22.92 -2.83 -13.17
CA PHE A 390 -23.87 -3.68 -13.88
C PHE A 390 -23.52 -3.84 -15.36
N ALA A 391 -23.17 -2.74 -16.03
CA ALA A 391 -22.74 -2.76 -17.43
C ALA A 391 -21.46 -3.59 -17.62
N THR A 392 -20.47 -3.48 -16.72
CA THR A 392 -19.25 -4.29 -16.79
C THR A 392 -19.54 -5.79 -16.61
N ALA A 393 -20.43 -6.16 -15.69
CA ALA A 393 -20.85 -7.56 -15.52
C ALA A 393 -21.52 -8.11 -16.79
N LEU A 394 -22.41 -7.32 -17.40
CA LEU A 394 -23.05 -7.68 -18.67
C LEU A 394 -22.05 -7.72 -19.85
N LEU A 395 -21.08 -6.79 -19.91
CA LEU A 395 -20.00 -6.81 -20.89
C LEU A 395 -19.17 -8.10 -20.76
N ALA A 396 -18.80 -8.50 -19.54
CA ALA A 396 -18.12 -9.77 -19.31
C ALA A 396 -18.96 -10.98 -19.75
N ALA A 397 -20.26 -10.99 -19.43
CA ALA A 397 -21.18 -12.05 -19.85
C ALA A 397 -21.30 -12.14 -21.39
N THR A 398 -21.40 -11.01 -22.08
CA THR A 398 -21.48 -10.96 -23.55
C THR A 398 -20.16 -11.36 -24.22
N SER A 399 -19.00 -11.00 -23.65
CA SER A 399 -17.68 -11.49 -24.08
C SER A 399 -17.60 -13.02 -23.97
N CYS A 400 -18.08 -13.59 -22.85
CA CYS A 400 -18.13 -15.03 -22.63
C CYS A 400 -19.12 -15.75 -23.55
N ALA A 401 -20.32 -15.19 -23.77
CA ALA A 401 -21.28 -15.74 -24.73
C ALA A 401 -20.72 -15.76 -26.16
N GLY A 402 -19.90 -14.76 -26.50
CA GLY A 402 -19.18 -14.67 -27.77
C GLY A 402 -18.12 -15.76 -27.98
N LEU A 403 -17.64 -16.43 -26.92
CA LEU A 403 -16.76 -17.60 -27.06
C LEU A 403 -17.45 -18.74 -27.82
N ARG A 404 -18.76 -18.93 -27.59
CA ARG A 404 -19.54 -20.05 -28.18
C ARG A 404 -19.73 -19.93 -29.69
N ARG A 405 -19.67 -18.72 -30.26
CA ARG A 405 -19.96 -18.47 -31.69
C ARG A 405 -18.80 -17.75 -32.38
N ALA A 406 -18.14 -18.46 -33.29
CA ALA A 406 -17.07 -18.02 -34.21
C ALA A 406 -15.79 -17.32 -33.66
N GLY A 407 -15.61 -16.95 -32.38
CA GLY A 407 -14.38 -16.24 -31.98
C GLY A 407 -13.86 -16.45 -30.55
N ALA A 408 -13.17 -17.58 -30.31
CA ALA A 408 -12.45 -17.84 -29.05
C ALA A 408 -11.35 -16.78 -28.78
N TYR A 409 -10.68 -16.30 -29.84
CA TYR A 409 -9.58 -15.34 -29.78
C TYR A 409 -10.02 -13.87 -29.63
N VAL A 410 -11.31 -13.57 -29.82
CA VAL A 410 -11.86 -12.19 -29.76
C VAL A 410 -12.35 -11.84 -28.36
N ALA A 411 -12.85 -12.83 -27.61
CA ALA A 411 -13.33 -12.63 -26.25
C ALA A 411 -12.29 -12.04 -25.27
N PRO A 412 -10.98 -12.33 -25.34
CA PRO A 412 -9.95 -11.66 -24.55
C PRO A 412 -9.85 -10.16 -24.80
N LEU A 413 -9.87 -9.77 -26.07
CA LEU A 413 -9.81 -8.36 -26.48
C LEU A 413 -11.11 -7.63 -26.15
N ASP A 414 -12.26 -8.32 -26.23
CA ASP A 414 -13.53 -7.79 -25.73
C ASP A 414 -13.52 -7.61 -24.21
N ALA A 415 -13.02 -8.57 -23.45
CA ALA A 415 -12.92 -8.45 -22.00
C ALA A 415 -12.02 -7.25 -21.61
N LEU A 416 -10.90 -7.07 -22.32
CA LEU A 416 -9.99 -5.95 -22.13
C LEU A 416 -10.64 -4.57 -22.40
N THR A 417 -11.49 -4.47 -23.41
CA THR A 417 -12.24 -3.24 -23.70
C THR A 417 -13.48 -3.08 -22.83
N GLY A 418 -14.10 -4.17 -22.38
CA GLY A 418 -15.30 -4.16 -21.56
C GLY A 418 -15.07 -3.84 -20.07
N VAL A 419 -13.88 -4.15 -19.56
CA VAL A 419 -13.47 -3.84 -18.17
C VAL A 419 -13.04 -2.38 -17.99
N MET A 420 -12.73 -1.68 -19.09
CA MET A 420 -12.21 -0.31 -19.07
C MET A 420 -13.07 0.68 -18.29
N PRO A 421 -14.41 0.75 -18.50
CA PRO A 421 -15.25 1.66 -17.74
C PRO A 421 -15.15 1.44 -16.22
N LEU A 422 -15.01 0.20 -15.76
CA LEU A 422 -14.81 -0.10 -14.34
C LEU A 422 -13.46 0.43 -13.84
N LEU A 423 -12.38 0.19 -14.58
CA LEU A 423 -11.04 0.67 -14.19
C LEU A 423 -10.99 2.20 -14.16
N LEU A 424 -11.64 2.86 -15.12
CA LEU A 424 -11.72 4.32 -15.20
C LEU A 424 -12.66 4.91 -14.14
N LEU A 425 -13.75 4.22 -13.77
CA LEU A 425 -14.60 4.63 -12.64
C LEU A 425 -13.79 4.70 -11.34
N LEU A 426 -12.94 3.70 -11.11
CA LEU A 426 -12.13 3.58 -9.90
C LEU A 426 -10.81 4.37 -9.97
N SER A 427 -10.51 5.00 -11.10
CA SER A 427 -9.32 5.84 -11.30
C SER A 427 -9.68 7.32 -11.29
N ARG A 428 -8.71 8.18 -10.97
CA ARG A 428 -8.90 9.64 -11.09
C ARG A 428 -8.92 10.09 -12.56
N PRO A 429 -9.72 11.12 -12.92
CA PRO A 429 -9.85 11.60 -14.31
C PRO A 429 -8.52 11.97 -14.99
N HIS A 430 -7.59 12.59 -14.28
CA HIS A 430 -6.27 12.94 -14.84
C HIS A 430 -5.45 11.71 -15.27
N ASN A 431 -5.77 10.50 -14.78
CA ASN A 431 -5.10 9.26 -15.17
C ASN A 431 -5.74 8.56 -16.38
N PHE A 432 -6.86 9.07 -16.92
CA PHE A 432 -7.55 8.39 -18.03
C PHE A 432 -6.65 8.27 -19.26
N ALA A 433 -5.93 9.33 -19.60
CA ALA A 433 -4.99 9.34 -20.72
C ALA A 433 -3.88 8.29 -20.58
N VAL A 434 -3.48 7.93 -19.35
CA VAL A 434 -2.48 6.89 -19.11
C VAL A 434 -2.98 5.53 -19.60
N PHE A 435 -4.26 5.20 -19.39
CA PHE A 435 -4.86 3.99 -19.98
C PHE A 435 -4.91 4.07 -21.51
N GLY A 436 -5.15 5.25 -22.08
CA GLY A 436 -5.02 5.49 -23.52
C GLY A 436 -3.62 5.19 -24.04
N LEU A 437 -2.58 5.64 -23.33
CA LEU A 437 -1.19 5.33 -23.64
C LEU A 437 -0.88 3.84 -23.49
N PHE A 438 -1.47 3.15 -22.49
CA PHE A 438 -1.34 1.70 -22.36
C PHE A 438 -1.90 0.99 -23.59
N PHE A 439 -3.07 1.39 -24.10
CA PHE A 439 -3.62 0.86 -25.37
C PHE A 439 -2.67 1.10 -26.55
N VAL A 440 -2.09 2.29 -26.66
CA VAL A 440 -1.11 2.60 -27.73
C VAL A 440 0.11 1.69 -27.63
N ILE A 441 0.72 1.58 -26.44
CA ILE A 441 1.88 0.70 -26.21
C ILE A 441 1.53 -0.76 -26.53
N CYS A 442 0.34 -1.22 -26.15
CA CYS A 442 -0.14 -2.56 -26.41
C CYS A 442 -0.38 -2.82 -27.92
N ALA A 443 -0.98 -1.87 -28.64
CA ALA A 443 -1.23 -1.99 -30.06
C ALA A 443 0.06 -2.09 -30.88
N LEU A 444 1.13 -1.41 -30.44
CA LEU A 444 2.44 -1.41 -31.09
C LEU A 444 3.18 -2.77 -31.00
N PHE A 445 2.67 -3.75 -30.24
CA PHE A 445 3.19 -5.12 -30.30
C PHE A 445 2.84 -5.86 -31.61
N PHE A 446 1.87 -5.40 -32.40
CA PHE A 446 1.41 -6.08 -33.64
C PHE A 446 1.70 -5.32 -34.95
N PRO A 447 1.83 -6.03 -36.10
CA PRO A 447 2.21 -7.44 -36.29
C PRO A 447 3.71 -7.66 -36.12
N GLU A 448 4.10 -8.81 -35.59
CA GLU A 448 5.49 -9.20 -35.43
C GLU A 448 6.16 -9.39 -36.79
N VAL A 449 7.34 -8.80 -36.99
CA VAL A 449 8.20 -9.13 -38.13
C VAL A 449 8.91 -10.44 -37.77
N PRO A 450 8.87 -11.49 -38.60
CA PRO A 450 9.61 -12.71 -38.33
C PRO A 450 11.11 -12.40 -38.22
N ALA A 451 11.73 -12.74 -37.10
CA ALA A 451 13.16 -12.57 -36.89
C ALA A 451 13.92 -13.60 -37.74
N ASN A 452 14.47 -13.17 -38.87
CA ASN A 452 15.19 -14.02 -39.81
C ASN A 452 16.70 -14.19 -39.46
N SER A 453 17.09 -14.07 -38.19
CA SER A 453 18.51 -14.14 -37.79
C SER A 453 18.74 -14.95 -36.51
N GLN A 454 19.27 -16.17 -36.67
CA GLN A 454 19.53 -17.13 -35.59
C GLN A 454 20.59 -16.70 -34.56
N SER A 455 21.36 -15.64 -34.82
CA SER A 455 22.50 -15.23 -33.97
C SER A 455 22.20 -14.16 -32.92
N ARG A 456 21.00 -13.54 -32.93
CA ARG A 456 20.63 -12.45 -31.99
C ARG A 456 19.55 -12.84 -30.97
N GLU A 457 19.17 -14.11 -30.90
CA GLU A 457 18.13 -14.61 -30.00
C GLU A 457 18.51 -14.49 -28.52
N LEU A 458 19.82 -14.51 -28.17
CA LEU A 458 20.31 -14.52 -26.79
C LEU A 458 19.89 -13.29 -25.96
N LEU A 459 19.82 -12.12 -26.58
CA LEU A 459 19.53 -10.84 -25.89
C LEU A 459 18.10 -10.35 -26.10
N LEU A 460 17.27 -11.08 -26.85
CA LEU A 460 15.91 -10.65 -27.18
C LEU A 460 15.00 -10.90 -25.97
N PRO A 461 14.50 -9.86 -25.28
CA PRO A 461 13.58 -10.07 -24.16
C PRO A 461 12.25 -10.59 -24.68
N SER A 462 11.67 -11.56 -23.98
CA SER A 462 10.34 -12.05 -24.33
C SER A 462 9.30 -10.93 -24.16
N ARG A 463 8.29 -10.91 -25.05
CA ARG A 463 7.15 -9.98 -24.92
C ARG A 463 6.51 -10.04 -23.55
N VAL A 464 6.42 -11.25 -22.99
CA VAL A 464 5.83 -11.48 -21.68
C VAL A 464 6.64 -10.82 -20.56
N LEU A 465 7.98 -10.83 -20.65
CA LEU A 465 8.82 -10.12 -19.68
C LEU A 465 8.60 -8.60 -19.74
N VAL A 466 8.44 -8.03 -20.94
CA VAL A 466 8.09 -6.62 -21.12
C VAL A 466 6.73 -6.30 -20.51
N ILE A 467 5.72 -7.15 -20.75
CA ILE A 467 4.36 -6.98 -20.20
C ILE A 467 4.37 -7.12 -18.67
N PHE A 468 5.16 -8.05 -18.13
CA PHE A 468 5.33 -8.20 -16.68
C PHE A 468 5.91 -6.92 -16.06
N ALA A 469 6.97 -6.36 -16.66
CA ALA A 469 7.56 -5.10 -16.20
C ALA A 469 6.59 -3.92 -16.35
N LEU A 470 5.80 -3.87 -17.43
CA LEU A 470 4.76 -2.86 -17.65
C LEU A 470 3.63 -2.97 -16.62
N ALA A 471 3.23 -4.19 -16.23
CA ALA A 471 2.22 -4.40 -15.21
C ALA A 471 2.66 -3.78 -13.87
N HIS A 472 3.87 -4.07 -13.41
CA HIS A 472 4.40 -3.44 -12.18
C HIS A 472 4.63 -1.93 -12.34
N ALA A 473 5.20 -1.48 -13.45
CA ALA A 473 5.40 -0.05 -13.72
C ALA A 473 4.07 0.73 -13.72
N SER A 474 2.99 0.12 -14.22
CA SER A 474 1.69 0.78 -14.30
C SER A 474 1.03 1.03 -12.94
N PHE A 475 1.39 0.27 -11.91
CA PHE A 475 0.96 0.55 -10.53
C PHE A 475 1.43 1.95 -10.11
N PHE A 476 2.73 2.22 -10.29
CA PHE A 476 3.34 3.50 -9.96
C PHE A 476 2.95 4.61 -10.95
N ALA A 477 2.82 4.28 -12.25
CA ALA A 477 2.44 5.26 -13.26
C ALA A 477 1.04 5.87 -13.05
N LEU A 478 0.18 5.22 -12.25
CA LEU A 478 -1.12 5.77 -11.83
C LEU A 478 -1.06 6.59 -10.53
N GLY A 479 0.14 6.80 -9.97
CA GLY A 479 0.38 7.62 -8.78
C GLY A 479 0.40 6.85 -7.45
N ASN A 480 0.33 5.51 -7.49
CA ASN A 480 0.47 4.70 -6.28
C ASN A 480 1.94 4.58 -5.84
N SER A 481 2.19 4.34 -4.56
CA SER A 481 3.53 4.06 -4.04
C SER A 481 3.49 2.94 -2.99
N ASN A 482 4.65 2.61 -2.43
CA ASN A 482 4.75 1.65 -1.33
C ASN A 482 4.34 2.24 0.03
N SER A 483 3.85 3.48 0.07
CA SER A 483 3.34 4.13 1.29
C SER A 483 1.83 3.95 1.42
N LEU A 484 1.36 3.61 2.63
CA LEU A 484 -0.07 3.50 2.94
C LEU A 484 -0.82 4.82 2.71
N ALA A 485 -0.13 5.96 2.78
CA ALA A 485 -0.72 7.28 2.52
C ALA A 485 -1.10 7.47 1.04
N SER A 486 -0.58 6.66 0.13
CA SER A 486 -0.90 6.73 -1.31
C SER A 486 -2.21 6.04 -1.69
N ILE A 487 -2.82 5.27 -0.77
CA ILE A 487 -4.06 4.54 -1.04
C ILE A 487 -5.22 5.53 -1.18
N ASP A 488 -5.81 5.59 -2.38
CA ASP A 488 -6.97 6.44 -2.63
C ASP A 488 -8.28 5.77 -2.20
N LEU A 489 -8.76 6.14 -1.01
CA LEU A 489 -10.06 5.68 -0.50
C LEU A 489 -11.25 6.33 -1.23
N SER A 490 -11.07 7.49 -1.85
CA SER A 490 -12.19 8.33 -2.34
C SER A 490 -12.99 7.64 -3.45
N ASN A 491 -12.30 7.01 -4.39
CA ASN A 491 -12.94 6.30 -5.51
C ASN A 491 -13.44 4.90 -5.13
N ALA A 492 -12.95 4.33 -4.03
CA ALA A 492 -13.40 3.03 -3.54
C ALA A 492 -14.82 3.07 -2.94
N TYR A 493 -15.35 4.26 -2.66
CA TYR A 493 -16.76 4.46 -2.25
C TYR A 493 -17.71 4.72 -3.43
N ALA A 494 -17.24 4.64 -4.67
CA ALA A 494 -18.10 4.83 -5.84
C ALA A 494 -19.29 3.84 -5.81
N GLY A 495 -20.52 4.34 -5.75
CA GLY A 495 -21.72 3.50 -5.77
C GLY A 495 -22.02 2.70 -4.49
N VAL A 496 -21.25 2.91 -3.41
CA VAL A 496 -21.45 2.26 -2.11
C VAL A 496 -22.42 3.08 -1.25
N SER A 497 -23.62 2.54 -1.01
CA SER A 497 -24.69 3.24 -0.26
C SER A 497 -24.63 3.05 1.25
N ARG A 498 -23.98 1.99 1.73
CA ARG A 498 -23.78 1.67 3.15
C ARG A 498 -22.35 1.24 3.39
N TYR A 499 -21.78 1.66 4.52
CA TYR A 499 -20.43 1.26 4.89
C TYR A 499 -20.31 -0.27 4.95
N ASN A 500 -19.39 -0.81 4.16
CA ASN A 500 -19.07 -2.24 4.10
C ASN A 500 -17.57 -2.38 3.86
N GLU A 501 -16.84 -2.76 4.91
CA GLU A 501 -15.38 -2.89 4.92
C GLU A 501 -14.87 -3.82 3.83
N ALA A 502 -15.52 -4.98 3.66
CA ALA A 502 -15.11 -5.98 2.67
C ALA A 502 -15.28 -5.45 1.24
N LEU A 503 -16.44 -4.85 0.94
CA LEU A 503 -16.71 -4.29 -0.39
C LEU A 503 -15.74 -3.14 -0.72
N VAL A 504 -15.56 -2.20 0.21
CA VAL A 504 -14.62 -1.09 0.04
C VAL A 504 -13.20 -1.61 -0.13
N GLY A 505 -12.79 -2.62 0.63
CA GLY A 505 -11.49 -3.28 0.48
C GLY A 505 -11.26 -3.86 -0.93
N VAL A 506 -12.26 -4.52 -1.51
CA VAL A 506 -12.17 -5.02 -2.90
C VAL A 506 -12.08 -3.87 -3.89
N LEU A 507 -12.85 -2.80 -3.73
CA LEU A 507 -12.82 -1.64 -4.62
C LEU A 507 -11.50 -0.86 -4.53
N VAL A 508 -10.93 -0.71 -3.33
CA VAL A 508 -9.58 -0.17 -3.11
C VAL A 508 -8.55 -1.01 -3.86
N PHE A 509 -8.63 -2.34 -3.76
CA PHE A 509 -7.70 -3.22 -4.46
C PHE A 509 -7.82 -3.08 -5.98
N ILE A 510 -9.03 -3.13 -6.55
CA ILE A 510 -9.24 -3.00 -8.00
C ILE A 510 -8.79 -1.63 -8.50
N GLY A 511 -9.06 -0.55 -7.75
CA GLY A 511 -8.62 0.81 -8.09
C GLY A 511 -7.10 0.97 -8.04
N SER A 512 -6.47 0.51 -6.96
CA SER A 512 -5.02 0.63 -6.77
C SER A 512 -4.22 -0.24 -7.75
N TRP A 513 -4.74 -1.42 -8.11
CA TRP A 513 -4.14 -2.31 -9.11
C TRP A 513 -4.76 -2.17 -10.51
N ALA A 514 -5.46 -1.07 -10.83
CA ALA A 514 -6.16 -0.93 -12.11
C ALA A 514 -5.24 -1.05 -13.33
N GLY A 515 -4.07 -0.40 -13.30
CA GLY A 515 -3.03 -0.52 -14.33
C GLY A 515 -2.49 -1.94 -14.46
N PRO A 516 -2.00 -2.57 -13.37
CA PRO A 516 -1.53 -3.95 -13.38
C PRO A 516 -2.58 -4.94 -13.88
N LEU A 517 -3.83 -4.79 -13.45
CA LEU A 517 -4.95 -5.64 -13.89
C LEU A 517 -5.17 -5.50 -15.39
N TRP A 518 -5.10 -4.27 -15.91
CA TRP A 518 -5.19 -4.04 -17.33
C TRP A 518 -4.08 -4.75 -18.12
N TRP A 519 -2.81 -4.61 -17.70
CA TRP A 519 -1.69 -5.27 -18.36
C TRP A 519 -1.73 -6.80 -18.24
N ALA A 520 -2.25 -7.34 -17.13
CA ALA A 520 -2.47 -8.78 -16.99
C ALA A 520 -3.50 -9.29 -18.00
N MET A 521 -4.64 -8.60 -18.16
CA MET A 521 -5.65 -8.93 -19.17
C MET A 521 -5.13 -8.76 -20.60
N ALA A 522 -4.35 -7.70 -20.85
CA ALA A 522 -3.71 -7.48 -22.15
C ALA A 522 -2.72 -8.61 -22.46
N GLY A 523 -1.89 -9.01 -21.49
CA GLY A 523 -0.97 -10.13 -21.63
C GLY A 523 -1.68 -11.44 -21.95
N LEU A 524 -2.76 -11.76 -21.24
CA LEU A 524 -3.59 -12.93 -21.52
C LEU A 524 -4.21 -12.87 -22.93
N ALA A 525 -4.68 -11.70 -23.36
CA ALA A 525 -5.23 -11.51 -24.70
C ALA A 525 -4.17 -11.71 -25.79
N LEU A 526 -2.95 -11.21 -25.57
CA LEU A 526 -1.83 -11.40 -26.50
C LEU A 526 -1.44 -12.88 -26.63
N VAL A 527 -1.31 -13.60 -25.51
CA VAL A 527 -1.00 -15.04 -25.52
C VAL A 527 -2.11 -15.83 -26.21
N ALA A 528 -3.38 -15.51 -25.93
CA ALA A 528 -4.53 -16.16 -26.55
C ALA A 528 -4.65 -15.91 -28.06
N LEU A 529 -3.99 -14.89 -28.62
CA LEU A 529 -3.91 -14.66 -30.07
C LEU A 529 -2.78 -15.46 -30.74
N GLU A 530 -1.78 -15.90 -29.97
CA GLU A 530 -0.60 -16.60 -30.47
C GLU A 530 -0.72 -18.12 -30.29
N THR A 531 -1.43 -18.59 -29.26
CA THR A 531 -1.55 -20.02 -28.95
C THR A 531 -2.95 -20.47 -28.60
N GLU A 532 -3.24 -21.74 -28.89
CA GLU A 532 -4.58 -22.32 -28.80
C GLU A 532 -4.60 -23.66 -28.03
N GLY A 533 -5.78 -24.04 -27.55
CA GLY A 533 -6.05 -25.33 -26.92
C GLY A 533 -5.15 -25.63 -25.71
N VAL A 534 -4.63 -26.85 -25.63
CA VAL A 534 -3.78 -27.32 -24.52
C VAL A 534 -2.48 -26.50 -24.40
N ARG A 535 -1.94 -25.99 -25.52
CA ARG A 535 -0.70 -25.18 -25.51
C ARG A 535 -0.91 -23.84 -24.79
N LEU A 536 -2.07 -23.20 -24.98
CA LEU A 536 -2.45 -21.98 -24.27
C LEU A 536 -2.49 -22.22 -22.75
N GLN A 537 -3.15 -23.31 -22.31
CA GLN A 537 -3.20 -23.69 -20.91
C GLN A 537 -1.81 -23.92 -20.30
N LEU A 538 -0.94 -24.66 -21.00
CA LEU A 538 0.41 -24.93 -20.54
C LEU A 538 1.26 -23.67 -20.45
N GLN A 539 1.17 -22.77 -21.45
CA GLN A 539 1.89 -21.51 -21.43
C GLN A 539 1.43 -20.60 -20.29
N VAL A 540 0.12 -20.41 -20.11
CA VAL A 540 -0.40 -19.55 -19.03
C VAL A 540 -0.01 -20.13 -17.65
N ARG A 541 -0.08 -21.45 -17.47
CA ARG A 541 0.40 -22.10 -16.23
C ARG A 541 1.89 -21.85 -15.99
N ALA A 542 2.73 -21.95 -17.02
CA ALA A 542 4.16 -21.68 -16.89
C ALA A 542 4.45 -20.21 -16.54
N LEU A 543 3.73 -19.26 -17.15
CA LEU A 543 3.87 -17.84 -16.85
C LEU A 543 3.43 -17.50 -15.42
N LEU A 544 2.31 -18.06 -14.97
CA LEU A 544 1.82 -17.89 -13.60
C LEU A 544 2.79 -18.52 -12.59
N ALA A 545 3.34 -19.71 -12.88
CA ALA A 545 4.35 -20.32 -12.04
C ALA A 545 5.60 -19.45 -11.91
N ALA A 546 6.05 -18.82 -13.01
CA ALA A 546 7.17 -17.88 -13.00
C ALA A 546 6.90 -16.66 -12.13
N ALA A 547 5.71 -16.09 -12.29
CA ALA A 547 5.30 -14.93 -11.54
C ALA A 547 5.19 -15.24 -10.03
N HIS A 548 4.66 -16.41 -9.67
CA HIS A 548 4.63 -16.86 -8.27
C HIS A 548 6.01 -17.09 -7.70
N LEU A 549 6.93 -17.70 -8.46
CA LEU A 549 8.30 -17.88 -8.00
C LEU A 549 8.99 -16.52 -7.77
N TRP A 550 8.78 -15.57 -8.68
CA TRP A 550 9.22 -14.18 -8.49
C TRP A 550 8.64 -13.61 -7.19
N GLN A 551 7.32 -13.61 -7.01
CA GLN A 551 6.69 -13.01 -5.83
C GLN A 551 7.10 -13.69 -4.53
N ALA A 552 7.24 -15.02 -4.52
CA ALA A 552 7.67 -15.77 -3.35
C ALA A 552 9.12 -15.44 -2.98
N SER A 553 10.02 -15.35 -3.97
CA SER A 553 11.41 -14.94 -3.75
C SER A 553 11.53 -13.49 -3.25
N THR A 554 10.71 -12.57 -3.77
CA THR A 554 10.64 -11.19 -3.29
C THR A 554 10.11 -11.12 -1.87
N LEU A 555 9.03 -11.85 -1.56
CA LEU A 555 8.49 -11.89 -0.20
C LEU A 555 9.49 -12.47 0.80
N LEU A 556 10.24 -13.50 0.42
CA LEU A 556 11.34 -14.03 1.22
C LEU A 556 12.43 -12.97 1.44
N ALA A 557 12.87 -12.28 0.39
CA ALA A 557 13.90 -11.23 0.49
C ALA A 557 13.45 -10.08 1.41
N ILE A 558 12.23 -9.57 1.24
CA ILE A 558 11.69 -8.52 2.11
C ILE A 558 11.52 -9.04 3.54
N SER A 559 11.09 -10.30 3.75
CA SER A 559 11.00 -10.90 5.09
C SER A 559 12.35 -10.98 5.77
N TRP A 560 13.39 -11.37 5.02
CA TRP A 560 14.76 -11.42 5.50
C TRP A 560 15.26 -10.02 5.89
N VAL A 561 15.11 -9.04 5.01
CA VAL A 561 15.54 -7.65 5.25
C VAL A 561 14.77 -7.05 6.42
N ALA A 562 13.45 -7.21 6.49
CA ALA A 562 12.64 -6.72 7.60
C ALA A 562 13.06 -7.34 8.95
N THR A 563 13.49 -8.60 8.95
CA THR A 563 14.02 -9.26 10.16
C THR A 563 15.38 -8.71 10.58
N MET A 564 16.27 -8.48 9.61
CA MET A 564 17.59 -7.86 9.87
C MET A 564 17.43 -6.41 10.34
N MET A 565 16.55 -5.65 9.69
CA MET A 565 16.29 -4.22 9.91
C MET A 565 15.16 -3.98 10.93
N ARG A 566 14.82 -4.94 11.78
CA ARG A 566 13.69 -4.83 12.73
C ARG A 566 13.84 -3.68 13.74
N THR A 567 15.08 -3.31 14.07
CA THR A 567 15.41 -2.17 14.94
C THR A 567 15.79 -0.93 14.14
N HIS A 568 15.75 -1.02 12.80
CA HIS A 568 15.96 0.13 11.93
C HIS A 568 14.74 1.04 12.03
N LEU A 569 14.99 2.34 12.01
CA LEU A 569 13.97 3.34 12.23
C LEU A 569 12.84 3.31 11.18
N PHE A 570 13.18 3.01 9.93
CA PHE A 570 12.22 2.89 8.82
C PHE A 570 11.47 1.54 8.79
N VAL A 571 11.56 0.71 9.83
CA VAL A 571 10.83 -0.57 9.88
C VAL A 571 9.32 -0.38 9.72
N TRP A 572 8.75 0.66 10.35
CA TRP A 572 7.32 0.94 10.32
C TRP A 572 6.87 1.85 9.17
N SER A 573 7.74 2.75 8.70
CA SER A 573 7.36 3.70 7.63
C SER A 573 7.64 3.18 6.21
N VAL A 574 8.61 2.28 6.03
CA VAL A 574 9.04 1.79 4.71
C VAL A 574 8.87 0.28 4.59
N PHE A 575 9.52 -0.49 5.47
CA PHE A 575 9.57 -1.95 5.32
C PHE A 575 8.20 -2.61 5.56
N SER A 576 7.50 -2.22 6.63
CA SER A 576 6.17 -2.76 6.97
C SER A 576 5.11 -2.46 5.89
N PRO A 577 4.92 -1.21 5.43
CA PRO A 577 4.06 -0.90 4.29
C PRO A 577 4.42 -1.71 3.04
N ARG A 578 5.70 -1.76 2.67
CA ARG A 578 6.16 -2.54 1.51
C ARG A 578 5.84 -4.03 1.65
N TYR A 579 5.96 -4.59 2.86
CA TYR A 579 5.60 -5.97 3.16
C TYR A 579 4.11 -6.22 2.91
N LEU A 580 3.24 -5.32 3.38
CA LEU A 580 1.79 -5.39 3.14
C LEU A 580 1.45 -5.30 1.66
N TYR A 581 2.09 -4.39 0.92
CA TYR A 581 1.96 -4.34 -0.55
C TYR A 581 2.43 -5.64 -1.20
N GLN A 582 3.51 -6.27 -0.71
CA GLN A 582 3.96 -7.56 -1.24
C GLN A 582 2.93 -8.67 -1.03
N ILE A 583 2.25 -8.68 0.11
CA ILE A 583 1.13 -9.61 0.37
C ILE A 583 -0.02 -9.32 -0.59
N ALA A 584 -0.40 -8.05 -0.77
CA ALA A 584 -1.46 -7.66 -1.70
C ALA A 584 -1.15 -8.06 -3.15
N TRP A 585 0.10 -7.88 -3.59
CA TRP A 585 0.59 -8.40 -4.87
C TRP A 585 0.49 -9.93 -4.94
N SER A 586 1.01 -10.65 -3.95
CA SER A 586 1.07 -12.12 -3.99
C SER A 586 -0.32 -12.78 -3.91
N VAL A 587 -1.13 -12.37 -2.95
CA VAL A 587 -2.44 -12.97 -2.65
C VAL A 587 -3.54 -12.35 -3.52
N GLY A 588 -3.68 -11.03 -3.53
CA GLY A 588 -4.72 -10.36 -4.30
C GLY A 588 -4.47 -10.47 -5.80
N PHE A 589 -3.30 -10.01 -6.26
CA PHE A 589 -3.05 -9.91 -7.69
C PHE A 589 -2.68 -11.24 -8.34
N TYR A 590 -1.64 -11.94 -7.87
CA TYR A 590 -1.15 -13.15 -8.54
C TYR A 590 -1.97 -14.41 -8.22
N LEU A 591 -2.38 -14.60 -6.97
CA LEU A 591 -3.20 -15.76 -6.59
C LEU A 591 -4.67 -15.57 -7.03
N ALA A 592 -5.36 -14.54 -6.54
CA ALA A 592 -6.79 -14.37 -6.83
C ALA A 592 -7.05 -13.96 -8.29
N CYS A 593 -6.46 -12.86 -8.78
CA CYS A 593 -6.71 -12.43 -10.16
C CYS A 593 -5.96 -13.29 -11.20
N GLY A 594 -4.66 -13.54 -10.99
CA GLY A 594 -3.82 -14.28 -11.92
C GLY A 594 -4.17 -15.76 -12.00
N THR A 595 -4.18 -16.46 -10.87
CA THR A 595 -4.34 -17.93 -10.85
C THR A 595 -5.78 -18.34 -10.91
N VAL A 596 -6.61 -17.89 -9.96
CA VAL A 596 -8.04 -18.27 -9.94
C VAL A 596 -8.73 -17.66 -11.16
N GLY A 597 -8.68 -16.34 -11.32
CA GLY A 597 -9.30 -15.64 -12.44
C GLY A 597 -8.75 -16.08 -13.80
N GLY A 598 -7.43 -16.02 -13.98
CA GLY A 598 -6.78 -16.36 -15.24
C GLY A 598 -6.97 -17.81 -15.68
N LEU A 599 -6.82 -18.79 -14.78
CA LEU A 599 -7.01 -20.20 -15.15
C LEU A 599 -8.48 -20.55 -15.40
N MET A 600 -9.43 -20.00 -14.63
CA MET A 600 -10.85 -20.18 -14.90
C MET A 600 -11.22 -19.66 -16.29
N TRP A 601 -10.68 -18.50 -16.64
CA TRP A 601 -10.93 -17.89 -17.93
C TRP A 601 -10.30 -18.68 -19.09
N VAL A 602 -9.04 -19.13 -18.97
CA VAL A 602 -8.41 -20.00 -19.97
C VAL A 602 -9.12 -21.34 -20.09
N ALA A 603 -9.56 -21.94 -18.98
CA ALA A 603 -10.34 -23.17 -18.99
C ALA A 603 -11.66 -23.00 -19.74
N ALA A 604 -12.35 -21.88 -19.54
CA ALA A 604 -13.57 -21.56 -20.29
C ALA A 604 -13.31 -21.43 -21.79
N ILE A 605 -12.21 -20.78 -22.20
CA ILE A 605 -11.82 -20.67 -23.62
C ILE A 605 -11.58 -22.05 -24.23
N VAL A 606 -10.75 -22.87 -23.57
CA VAL A 606 -10.37 -24.20 -24.08
C VAL A 606 -11.56 -25.14 -24.13
N TYR A 607 -12.42 -25.14 -23.09
CA TYR A 607 -13.63 -25.94 -23.07
C TYR A 607 -14.55 -25.61 -24.25
N ILE A 608 -14.76 -24.32 -24.53
CA ILE A 608 -15.63 -23.88 -25.62
C ILE A 608 -15.00 -24.15 -27.00
N ALA A 609 -13.67 -24.04 -27.11
CA ALA A 609 -12.95 -24.39 -28.33
C ALA A 609 -13.08 -25.88 -28.67
N HIS A 610 -13.11 -26.77 -27.67
CA HIS A 610 -13.27 -28.22 -27.86
C HIS A 610 -14.68 -28.68 -28.23
N GLN A 611 -15.71 -27.84 -28.06
CA GLN A 611 -17.11 -28.15 -28.40
C GLN A 611 -17.45 -27.82 -29.87
N ARG A 612 -16.47 -27.37 -30.66
CA ARG A 612 -16.56 -27.18 -32.11
C ARG A 612 -15.73 -28.25 -32.81
#